data_AF-A0A261Q2R8-F1
#
_entry.id   AF-A0A261Q2R8-F1
#
_cell.length_a   1.000
_cell.length_b   1.000
_cell.length_c   1.000
_cell.angle_alpha   90.00
_cell.angle_beta   90.00
_cell.angle_gamma   90.00
#
_symmetry.space_group_name_H-M   'P 1'
#
loop_
_entity.id
_entity.type
_entity.pdbx_description
1 polymer ?
#
loop_
_entity_poly.entity_id
_entity_poly.type
_entity_poly.pdbx_seq_one_letter_code
_entity_poly.pdbx_strand_id
1 'polypeptide(L)'
;MKEPPETIAEFHEASSFSFKDRQRLFIDLFDRIAYDFANVNWITLQELYQATKHLAFTALDVWPALVKSEKAIVHFFLCFESATIARLSQQVSVNWHKMPVHVWVEGFRAYHQYLLQTLPEAVVQIILQQKLQELEIGYSLKSLAQIIRYQVLEEAMSPEFTVCQHSLILSSMIQNVIFGSQGIVGLLQKHQNRVPTHLQAELEERFKLLPAPLRALLPPVPQHYLRPLVYLPVVLAFQSVHPDALSLAELEPYPCSCLIGFDESFFEYLYNLTQAYCWLTRTP
;
A
#
# COMPACT_ATOMS: atom_id res chain seq x y z
N MET A 1 14.02 -35.35 -3.42
CA MET A 1 12.61 -35.29 -3.80
C MET A 1 12.46 -34.06 -4.68
N LYS A 2 12.08 -34.23 -5.95
CA LYS A 2 11.66 -33.11 -6.81
C LYS A 2 10.21 -32.81 -6.44
N GLU A 3 9.91 -31.56 -6.10
CA GLU A 3 8.53 -31.09 -5.97
C GLU A 3 7.79 -31.38 -7.28
N PRO A 4 6.52 -31.82 -7.22
CA PRO A 4 5.74 -32.02 -8.43
C PRO A 4 5.61 -30.68 -9.16
N PRO A 5 5.61 -30.66 -10.50
CA PRO A 5 5.40 -29.43 -11.25
C PRO A 5 4.03 -28.88 -10.87
N GLU A 6 4.01 -27.68 -10.28
CA GLU A 6 2.81 -26.90 -10.01
C GLU A 6 2.05 -26.75 -11.33
N THR A 7 0.96 -27.50 -11.45
CA THR A 7 0.20 -27.64 -12.70
C THR A 7 -1.07 -26.81 -12.58
N ILE A 8 -1.59 -26.38 -13.73
CA ILE A 8 -2.91 -25.76 -13.99
C ILE A 8 -4.05 -26.38 -13.14
N ALA A 9 -3.86 -27.62 -12.68
CA ALA A 9 -4.74 -28.37 -11.78
C ALA A 9 -5.18 -27.60 -10.53
N GLU A 10 -4.36 -26.77 -9.89
CA GLU A 10 -4.70 -26.24 -8.56
C GLU A 10 -5.85 -25.21 -8.58
N PHE A 11 -5.88 -24.31 -9.56
CA PHE A 11 -7.01 -23.38 -9.75
C PHE A 11 -8.31 -24.13 -10.08
N HIS A 12 -8.22 -25.15 -10.93
CA HIS A 12 -9.37 -25.98 -11.29
C HIS A 12 -9.84 -26.85 -10.12
N GLU A 13 -8.93 -27.40 -9.34
CA GLU A 13 -9.22 -28.23 -8.17
C GLU A 13 -9.93 -27.40 -7.09
N ALA A 14 -9.46 -26.17 -6.84
CA ALA A 14 -10.08 -25.23 -5.90
C ALA A 14 -11.56 -24.93 -6.23
N SER A 15 -11.98 -25.04 -7.51
CA SER A 15 -13.36 -24.83 -7.92
C SER A 15 -14.35 -25.87 -7.38
N SER A 16 -13.85 -27.06 -7.00
CA SER A 16 -14.66 -28.17 -6.45
C SER A 16 -15.01 -28.01 -4.96
N PHE A 17 -14.39 -27.06 -4.27
CA PHE A 17 -14.57 -26.84 -2.84
C PHE A 17 -15.71 -25.86 -2.51
N SER A 18 -16.09 -25.82 -1.22
CA SER A 18 -17.00 -24.80 -0.69
C SER A 18 -16.41 -23.39 -0.87
N PHE A 19 -17.25 -22.35 -0.86
CA PHE A 19 -16.78 -20.96 -0.99
C PHE A 19 -15.69 -20.59 0.02
N LYS A 20 -15.87 -20.95 1.30
CA LYS A 20 -14.90 -20.61 2.36
C LYS A 20 -13.57 -21.34 2.16
N ASP A 21 -13.63 -22.61 1.82
CA ASP A 21 -12.44 -23.42 1.60
C ASP A 21 -11.71 -22.96 0.33
N ARG A 22 -12.45 -22.67 -0.75
CA ARG A 22 -11.92 -22.11 -2.00
C ARG A 22 -11.22 -20.76 -1.77
N GLN A 23 -11.81 -19.86 -0.99
CA GLN A 23 -11.17 -18.59 -0.63
C GLN A 23 -9.82 -18.82 0.05
N ARG A 24 -9.77 -19.73 1.03
CA ARG A 24 -8.52 -20.05 1.73
C ARG A 24 -7.48 -20.67 0.80
N LEU A 25 -7.88 -21.65 -0.01
CA LEU A 25 -7.00 -22.32 -0.97
C LEU A 25 -6.41 -21.32 -1.97
N PHE A 26 -7.20 -20.36 -2.46
CA PHE A 26 -6.68 -19.31 -3.34
C PHE A 26 -5.66 -18.41 -2.63
N ILE A 27 -5.94 -17.98 -1.39
CA ILE A 27 -4.99 -17.15 -0.64
C ILE A 27 -3.67 -17.92 -0.42
N ASP A 28 -3.75 -19.17 0.02
CA ASP A 28 -2.58 -20.02 0.26
C ASP A 28 -1.78 -20.26 -1.04
N LEU A 29 -2.47 -20.50 -2.16
CA LEU A 29 -1.84 -20.60 -3.49
C LEU A 29 -1.12 -19.30 -3.84
N PHE A 30 -1.82 -18.17 -3.75
CA PHE A 30 -1.33 -16.84 -4.08
C PHE A 30 -0.08 -16.45 -3.28
N ASP A 31 -0.06 -16.72 -1.97
CA ASP A 31 1.10 -16.43 -1.12
C ASP A 31 2.34 -17.28 -1.48
N ARG A 32 2.13 -18.51 -1.96
CA ARG A 32 3.23 -19.38 -2.43
C ARG A 32 3.80 -18.93 -3.76
N ILE A 33 2.94 -18.57 -4.73
CA ILE A 33 3.38 -18.29 -6.12
C ILE A 33 3.67 -16.81 -6.41
N ALA A 34 3.42 -15.90 -5.45
CA ALA A 34 3.50 -14.45 -5.68
C ALA A 34 4.82 -13.94 -6.27
N TYR A 35 5.95 -14.56 -5.90
CA TYR A 35 7.26 -14.14 -6.39
C TYR A 35 7.79 -15.02 -7.53
N ASP A 36 7.04 -16.04 -7.94
CA ASP A 36 7.31 -16.80 -9.16
C ASP A 36 6.53 -16.20 -10.34
N PHE A 37 7.16 -15.23 -11.01
CA PHE A 37 6.58 -14.54 -12.16
C PHE A 37 6.43 -15.41 -13.41
N ALA A 38 7.04 -16.59 -13.44
CA ALA A 38 6.89 -17.56 -14.52
C ALA A 38 5.81 -18.61 -14.24
N ASN A 39 5.16 -18.56 -13.07
CA ASN A 39 4.17 -19.56 -12.68
C ASN A 39 2.97 -19.57 -13.63
N VAL A 40 2.59 -20.76 -14.12
CA VAL A 40 1.51 -20.94 -15.09
C VAL A 40 0.16 -20.44 -14.58
N ASN A 41 -0.05 -20.47 -13.27
CA ASN A 41 -1.28 -20.02 -12.62
C ASN A 41 -1.54 -18.52 -12.84
N TRP A 42 -0.49 -17.70 -13.01
CA TRP A 42 -0.65 -16.28 -13.34
C TRP A 42 -1.17 -16.07 -14.76
N ILE A 43 -0.70 -16.88 -15.70
CA ILE A 43 -1.19 -16.87 -17.09
C ILE A 43 -2.66 -17.27 -17.12
N THR A 44 -3.03 -18.35 -16.40
CA THR A 44 -4.44 -18.78 -16.27
C THR A 44 -5.32 -17.67 -15.69
N LEU A 45 -4.83 -16.93 -14.69
CA LEU A 45 -5.57 -15.80 -14.11
C LEU A 45 -5.76 -14.66 -15.10
N GLN A 46 -4.75 -14.35 -15.92
CA GLN A 46 -4.84 -13.34 -16.96
C GLN A 46 -5.82 -13.76 -18.07
N GLU A 47 -5.80 -15.02 -18.49
CA GLU A 47 -6.77 -15.57 -19.46
C GLU A 47 -8.19 -15.52 -18.92
N LEU A 48 -8.39 -15.90 -17.65
CA LEU A 48 -9.67 -15.78 -16.97
C LEU A 48 -10.17 -14.33 -17.00
N TYR A 49 -9.33 -13.37 -16.63
CA TYR A 49 -9.68 -11.96 -16.71
C TYR A 49 -10.08 -11.55 -18.13
N GLN A 50 -9.31 -11.92 -19.15
CA GLN A 50 -9.64 -11.55 -20.54
C GLN A 50 -10.99 -12.11 -20.98
N ALA A 51 -11.30 -13.35 -20.60
CA ALA A 51 -12.60 -13.98 -20.88
C ALA A 51 -13.75 -13.32 -20.10
N THR A 52 -13.51 -12.85 -18.88
CA THR A 52 -14.54 -12.32 -17.98
C THR A 52 -14.45 -10.82 -17.73
N LYS A 53 -13.70 -10.06 -18.54
CA LYS A 53 -13.48 -8.62 -18.33
C LYS A 53 -14.76 -7.78 -18.37
N HIS A 54 -15.87 -8.31 -18.88
CA HIS A 54 -17.17 -7.64 -18.85
C HIS A 54 -17.88 -7.77 -17.49
N LEU A 55 -17.45 -8.71 -16.64
CA LEU A 55 -18.01 -8.95 -15.31
C LEU A 55 -17.29 -8.12 -14.25
N ALA A 56 -17.97 -7.82 -13.13
CA ALA A 56 -17.32 -7.22 -11.97
C ALA A 56 -16.30 -8.19 -11.35
N PHE A 57 -15.22 -7.67 -10.78
CA PHE A 57 -14.23 -8.44 -10.03
C PHE A 57 -14.87 -9.18 -8.83
N THR A 58 -15.95 -8.65 -8.28
CA THR A 58 -16.72 -9.30 -7.21
C THR A 58 -17.52 -10.52 -7.67
N ALA A 59 -17.67 -10.75 -8.99
CA ALA A 59 -18.44 -11.87 -9.53
C ALA A 59 -17.68 -13.21 -9.45
N LEU A 60 -16.35 -13.17 -9.34
CA LEU A 60 -15.52 -14.37 -9.23
C LEU A 60 -14.69 -14.31 -7.97
N ASP A 61 -14.83 -15.34 -7.13
CA ASP A 61 -14.20 -15.48 -5.82
C ASP A 61 -12.67 -15.32 -5.82
N VAL A 62 -12.03 -15.62 -6.94
CA VAL A 62 -10.58 -15.53 -7.11
C VAL A 62 -10.05 -14.11 -6.86
N TRP A 63 -10.80 -13.07 -7.23
CA TRP A 63 -10.34 -11.69 -7.11
C TRP A 63 -10.43 -11.14 -5.69
N PRO A 64 -11.55 -11.34 -4.94
CA PRO A 64 -11.56 -11.07 -3.51
C PRO A 64 -10.53 -11.88 -2.72
N ALA A 65 -10.20 -13.10 -3.16
CA ALA A 65 -9.14 -13.89 -2.55
C ALA A 65 -7.74 -13.30 -2.84
N LEU A 66 -7.49 -12.87 -4.09
CA LEU A 66 -6.24 -12.24 -4.49
C LEU A 66 -5.93 -11.00 -3.64
N VAL A 67 -6.92 -10.15 -3.38
CA VAL A 67 -6.74 -8.92 -2.60
C VAL A 67 -6.44 -9.19 -1.11
N LYS A 68 -6.73 -10.39 -0.61
CA LYS A 68 -6.37 -10.79 0.76
C LYS A 68 -4.92 -11.27 0.89
N SER A 69 -4.26 -11.60 -0.21
CA SER A 69 -2.82 -11.89 -0.24
C SER A 69 -2.07 -10.61 -0.60
N GLU A 70 -1.33 -10.07 0.37
CA GLU A 70 -0.52 -8.86 0.17
C GLU A 70 0.55 -9.06 -0.91
N LYS A 71 1.10 -10.28 -1.03
CA LYS A 71 2.11 -10.59 -2.04
C LYS A 71 1.51 -10.67 -3.43
N ALA A 72 0.35 -11.33 -3.56
CA ALA A 72 -0.30 -11.47 -4.86
C ALA A 72 -0.84 -10.16 -5.40
N ILE A 73 -1.27 -9.22 -4.54
CA ILE A 73 -1.70 -7.92 -5.04
C ILE A 73 -0.52 -7.05 -5.53
N VAL A 74 0.68 -7.18 -4.93
CA VAL A 74 1.91 -6.60 -5.51
C VAL A 74 2.22 -7.24 -6.85
N HIS A 75 2.15 -8.57 -6.95
CA HIS A 75 2.34 -9.26 -8.22
C HIS A 75 1.36 -8.74 -9.28
N PHE A 76 0.08 -8.67 -8.94
CA PHE A 76 -0.97 -8.17 -9.81
C PHE A 76 -0.66 -6.74 -10.28
N PHE A 77 -0.22 -5.85 -9.38
CA PHE A 77 0.21 -4.51 -9.71
C PHE A 77 1.36 -4.50 -10.74
N LEU A 78 2.33 -5.40 -10.60
CA LEU A 78 3.52 -5.45 -11.46
C LEU A 78 3.24 -6.02 -12.85
N CYS A 79 2.32 -6.98 -12.97
CA CYS A 79 2.07 -7.70 -14.21
C CYS A 79 0.87 -7.19 -15.02
N PHE A 80 -0.13 -6.59 -14.38
CA PHE A 80 -1.36 -6.18 -15.07
C PHE A 80 -1.27 -4.72 -15.58
N GLU A 81 -2.11 -4.42 -16.56
CA GLU A 81 -2.26 -3.07 -17.11
C GLU A 81 -2.89 -2.11 -16.09
N SER A 82 -2.47 -0.84 -16.11
CA SER A 82 -2.91 0.18 -15.15
C SER A 82 -4.43 0.35 -15.08
N ALA A 83 -5.14 0.24 -16.21
CA ALA A 83 -6.60 0.29 -16.23
C ALA A 83 -7.25 -0.87 -15.48
N THR A 84 -6.63 -2.04 -15.51
CA THR A 84 -7.10 -3.24 -14.83
C THR A 84 -6.84 -3.14 -13.32
N ILE A 85 -5.69 -2.62 -12.93
CA ILE A 85 -5.33 -2.36 -11.51
C ILE A 85 -6.26 -1.31 -10.91
N ALA A 86 -6.51 -0.21 -11.62
CA ALA A 86 -7.43 0.84 -11.17
C ALA A 86 -8.85 0.29 -10.96
N ARG A 87 -9.32 -0.55 -11.90
CA ARG A 87 -10.63 -1.18 -11.81
C ARG A 87 -10.73 -2.16 -10.63
N LEU A 88 -9.72 -3.00 -10.40
CA LEU A 88 -9.67 -3.87 -9.23
C LEU A 88 -9.72 -3.02 -7.95
N SER A 89 -8.87 -2.00 -7.86
CA SER A 89 -8.80 -1.09 -6.71
C SER A 89 -10.15 -0.49 -6.33
N GLN A 90 -10.91 -0.06 -7.33
CA GLN A 90 -12.27 0.50 -7.14
C GLN A 90 -13.30 -0.56 -6.73
N GLN A 91 -13.31 -1.73 -7.39
CA GLN A 91 -14.39 -2.71 -7.21
C GLN A 91 -14.25 -3.55 -5.93
N VAL A 92 -13.03 -3.77 -5.44
CA VAL A 92 -12.77 -4.55 -4.22
C VAL A 92 -12.11 -3.73 -3.10
N SER A 93 -12.10 -2.39 -3.24
CA SER A 93 -11.65 -1.45 -2.19
C SER A 93 -10.24 -1.74 -1.66
N VAL A 94 -9.28 -1.82 -2.57
CA VAL A 94 -7.87 -2.07 -2.20
C VAL A 94 -7.32 -0.86 -1.45
N ASN A 95 -6.81 -1.09 -0.24
CA ASN A 95 -6.09 -0.06 0.51
C ASN A 95 -4.57 -0.24 0.38
N TRP A 96 -3.99 0.39 -0.64
CA TRP A 96 -2.56 0.32 -0.93
C TRP A 96 -1.68 0.89 0.20
N HIS A 97 -2.21 1.79 1.03
CA HIS A 97 -1.50 2.42 2.16
C HIS A 97 -1.37 1.49 3.39
N LYS A 98 -2.10 0.37 3.42
CA LYS A 98 -2.02 -0.64 4.49
C LYS A 98 -0.96 -1.70 4.21
N MET A 99 -0.47 -1.76 2.98
CA MET A 99 0.45 -2.81 2.54
C MET A 99 1.85 -2.59 3.12
N PRO A 100 2.50 -3.63 3.66
CA PRO A 100 3.83 -3.48 4.20
C PRO A 100 4.87 -3.15 3.13
N VAL A 101 5.79 -2.24 3.45
CA VAL A 101 6.90 -1.80 2.60
C VAL A 101 7.76 -2.98 2.17
N HIS A 102 8.02 -3.94 3.07
CA HIS A 102 8.86 -5.09 2.74
C HIS A 102 8.24 -5.98 1.65
N VAL A 103 6.92 -6.16 1.65
CA VAL A 103 6.21 -6.95 0.62
C VAL A 103 6.37 -6.33 -0.76
N TRP A 104 6.28 -5.00 -0.85
CA TRP A 104 6.54 -4.26 -2.09
C TRP A 104 7.98 -4.40 -2.56
N VAL A 105 8.95 -4.22 -1.67
CA VAL A 105 10.37 -4.32 -2.00
C VAL A 105 10.72 -5.72 -2.49
N GLU A 106 10.22 -6.76 -1.82
CA GLU A 106 10.41 -8.16 -2.23
C GLU A 106 9.77 -8.44 -3.59
N GLY A 107 8.55 -7.97 -3.83
CA GLY A 107 7.87 -8.11 -5.12
C GLY A 107 8.60 -7.43 -6.26
N PHE A 108 9.03 -6.17 -6.08
CA PHE A 108 9.83 -5.46 -7.08
C PHE A 108 11.19 -6.11 -7.32
N ARG A 109 11.85 -6.64 -6.29
CA ARG A 109 13.12 -7.36 -6.43
C ARG A 109 12.96 -8.65 -7.23
N ALA A 110 11.94 -9.45 -6.91
CA ALA A 110 11.63 -10.67 -7.65
C ALA A 110 11.27 -10.37 -9.11
N TYR A 111 10.48 -9.31 -9.35
CA TYR A 111 10.12 -8.89 -10.70
C TYR A 111 11.31 -8.38 -11.50
N HIS A 112 12.19 -7.58 -10.88
CA HIS A 112 13.44 -7.11 -11.49
C HIS A 112 14.30 -8.31 -11.95
N GLN A 113 14.48 -9.31 -11.09
CA GLN A 113 15.23 -10.53 -11.42
C GLN A 113 14.58 -11.32 -12.56
N TYR A 114 13.26 -11.47 -12.55
CA TYR A 114 12.52 -12.14 -13.62
C TYR A 114 12.69 -11.44 -14.98
N LEU A 115 12.56 -10.11 -15.01
CA LEU A 115 12.70 -9.35 -16.24
C LEU A 115 14.14 -9.42 -16.80
N LEU A 116 15.16 -9.39 -15.94
CA LEU A 116 16.57 -9.53 -16.37
C LEU A 116 16.89 -10.89 -17.00
N GLN A 117 16.11 -11.93 -16.72
CA GLN A 117 16.30 -13.24 -17.37
C GLN A 117 15.83 -13.26 -18.83
N THR A 118 14.95 -12.33 -19.21
CA THR A 118 14.24 -12.36 -20.50
C THR A 118 14.46 -11.12 -21.36
N LEU A 119 14.87 -9.99 -20.75
CA LEU A 119 14.97 -8.69 -21.40
C LEU A 119 16.32 -8.01 -21.12
N PRO A 120 16.80 -7.14 -22.03
CA PRO A 120 17.98 -6.31 -21.78
C PRO A 120 17.75 -5.32 -20.63
N GLU A 121 18.78 -5.08 -19.82
CA GLU A 121 18.73 -4.22 -18.62
C GLU A 121 18.11 -2.83 -18.87
N ALA A 122 18.46 -2.18 -19.99
CA ALA A 122 17.90 -0.87 -20.34
C ALA A 122 16.36 -0.89 -20.48
N VAL A 123 15.79 -1.98 -21.01
CA VAL A 123 14.34 -2.16 -21.14
C VAL A 123 13.71 -2.43 -19.77
N VAL A 124 14.39 -3.25 -18.95
CA VAL A 124 13.95 -3.55 -17.58
C VAL A 124 13.84 -2.28 -16.75
N GLN A 125 14.84 -1.40 -16.82
CA GLN A 125 14.81 -0.11 -16.12
C GLN A 125 13.62 0.76 -16.55
N ILE A 126 13.31 0.82 -17.85
CA ILE A 126 12.14 1.57 -18.34
C ILE A 126 10.83 1.01 -17.75
N ILE A 127 10.66 -0.31 -17.76
CA ILE A 127 9.47 -0.98 -17.21
C ILE A 127 9.32 -0.70 -15.72
N LEU A 128 10.41 -0.85 -14.95
CA LEU A 128 10.39 -0.62 -13.51
C LEU A 128 10.13 0.85 -13.17
N GLN A 129 10.73 1.79 -13.90
CA GLN A 129 10.47 3.22 -13.72
C GLN A 129 9.02 3.59 -14.04
N GLN A 130 8.42 2.99 -15.06
CA GLN A 130 7.00 3.17 -15.36
C GLN A 130 6.11 2.66 -14.22
N LYS A 131 6.43 1.50 -13.64
CA LYS A 131 5.68 0.95 -12.49
C LYS A 131 5.86 1.78 -11.22
N LEU A 132 7.05 2.32 -10.99
CA LEU A 132 7.30 3.26 -9.89
C LEU A 132 6.55 4.57 -10.07
N GLN A 133 6.49 5.10 -11.29
CA GLN A 133 5.69 6.28 -11.60
C GLN A 133 4.19 6.03 -11.39
N GLU A 134 3.70 4.83 -11.74
CA GLU A 134 2.32 4.42 -11.46
C GLU A 134 2.02 4.38 -9.96
N LEU A 135 2.94 3.88 -9.12
CA LEU A 135 2.80 3.97 -7.65
C LEU A 135 2.77 5.42 -7.15
N GLU A 136 3.69 6.24 -7.67
CA GLU A 136 3.91 7.60 -7.19
C GLU A 136 2.74 8.53 -7.53
N ILE A 137 2.21 8.42 -8.75
CA ILE A 137 1.18 9.32 -9.28
C ILE A 137 -0.21 8.69 -9.19
N GLY A 138 -0.33 7.40 -9.54
CA GLY A 138 -1.63 6.71 -9.62
C GLY A 138 -2.18 6.32 -8.25
N TYR A 139 -1.31 6.08 -7.28
CA TYR A 139 -1.68 5.63 -5.93
C TYR A 139 -1.08 6.51 -4.82
N SER A 140 -0.40 7.60 -5.19
CA SER A 140 0.16 8.59 -4.26
C SER A 140 1.15 8.03 -3.23
N LEU A 141 1.87 6.95 -3.59
CA LEU A 141 2.84 6.26 -2.72
C LEU A 141 4.28 6.70 -3.01
N LYS A 142 4.54 8.02 -2.93
CA LYS A 142 5.84 8.63 -3.29
C LYS A 142 7.01 8.13 -2.46
N SER A 143 6.81 8.04 -1.15
CA SER A 143 7.83 7.58 -0.20
C SER A 143 8.18 6.11 -0.45
N LEU A 144 7.18 5.25 -0.66
CA LEU A 144 7.38 3.85 -1.05
C LEU A 144 8.14 3.73 -2.38
N ALA A 145 7.74 4.48 -3.41
CA ALA A 145 8.43 4.47 -4.70
C ALA A 145 9.92 4.82 -4.52
N GLN A 146 10.23 5.81 -3.67
CA GLN A 146 11.61 6.15 -3.37
C GLN A 146 12.36 5.07 -2.56
N ILE A 147 11.70 4.40 -1.62
CA ILE A 147 12.29 3.26 -0.90
C ILE A 147 12.67 2.16 -1.90
N ILE A 148 11.79 1.86 -2.86
CA ILE A 148 12.05 0.82 -3.88
C ILE A 148 13.18 1.24 -4.81
N ARG A 149 13.20 2.50 -5.30
CA ARG A 149 14.32 3.03 -6.11
C ARG A 149 15.67 2.81 -5.43
N TYR A 150 15.75 3.15 -4.14
CA TYR A 150 16.98 2.95 -3.36
C TYR A 150 17.31 1.46 -3.12
N GLN A 151 16.33 0.65 -2.69
CA GLN A 151 16.60 -0.74 -2.26
C GLN A 151 16.67 -1.78 -3.38
N VAL A 152 16.10 -1.48 -4.55
CA VAL A 152 15.97 -2.43 -5.67
C VAL A 152 16.73 -1.96 -6.91
N LEU A 153 16.74 -0.66 -7.19
CA LEU A 153 17.42 -0.07 -8.36
C LEU A 153 18.78 0.56 -8.00
N GLU A 154 19.15 0.59 -6.72
CA GLU A 154 20.39 1.19 -6.21
C GLU A 154 20.53 2.69 -6.56
N GLU A 155 19.40 3.37 -6.75
CA GLU A 155 19.37 4.81 -7.05
C GLU A 155 19.60 5.65 -5.80
N ALA A 156 20.17 6.84 -5.98
CA ALA A 156 20.37 7.78 -4.89
C ALA A 156 19.03 8.27 -4.31
N MET A 157 19.00 8.49 -3.00
CA MET A 157 17.82 9.09 -2.35
C MET A 157 17.65 10.55 -2.75
N SER A 158 16.40 10.94 -3.02
CA SER A 158 16.10 12.35 -3.30
C SER A 158 16.36 13.21 -2.04
N PRO A 159 16.78 14.48 -2.21
CA PRO A 159 16.98 15.38 -1.09
C PRO A 159 15.74 15.51 -0.20
N GLU A 160 14.55 15.62 -0.80
CA GLU A 160 13.27 15.74 -0.10
C GLU A 160 12.99 14.52 0.79
N PHE A 161 13.32 13.34 0.30
CA PHE A 161 13.19 12.10 1.07
C PHE A 161 14.17 12.09 2.23
N THR A 162 15.46 12.39 1.99
CA THR A 162 16.49 12.39 3.05
C THR A 162 16.22 13.41 4.16
N VAL A 163 15.63 14.56 3.84
CA VAL A 163 15.26 15.58 4.83
C VAL A 163 14.28 15.04 5.88
N CYS A 164 13.46 14.04 5.51
CA CYS A 164 12.51 13.43 6.42
C CYS A 164 13.18 12.74 7.62
N GLN A 165 14.48 12.44 7.61
CA GLN A 165 15.18 11.89 8.79
C GLN A 165 15.29 12.90 9.95
N HIS A 166 15.16 14.20 9.67
CA HIS A 166 15.36 15.27 10.64
C HIS A 166 14.04 15.67 11.31
N SER A 167 13.82 15.16 12.52
CA SER A 167 12.56 15.33 13.28
C SER A 167 12.10 16.78 13.45
N LEU A 168 13.02 17.73 13.65
CA LEU A 168 12.68 19.16 13.79
C LEU A 168 12.11 19.76 12.49
N ILE A 169 12.73 19.45 11.36
CA ILE A 169 12.29 19.92 10.04
C ILE A 169 10.93 19.31 9.73
N LEU A 170 10.82 18.00 9.94
CA LEU A 170 9.60 17.26 9.70
C LEU A 170 8.44 17.74 10.58
N SER A 171 8.67 17.96 11.87
CA SER A 171 7.64 18.49 12.77
C SER A 171 7.18 19.88 12.32
N SER A 172 8.08 20.75 11.86
CA SER A 172 7.71 22.05 11.27
C SER A 172 6.86 21.91 10.00
N MET A 173 7.22 20.99 9.09
CA MET A 173 6.43 20.70 7.89
C MET A 173 5.02 20.23 8.26
N ILE A 174 4.89 19.28 9.18
CA ILE A 174 3.59 18.77 9.64
C ILE A 174 2.77 19.86 10.32
N GLN A 175 3.38 20.68 11.19
CA GLN A 175 2.72 21.81 11.84
C GLN A 175 2.14 22.79 10.83
N ASN A 176 2.91 23.14 9.78
CA ASN A 176 2.45 24.04 8.73
C ASN A 176 1.24 23.50 7.98
N VAL A 177 1.14 22.18 7.77
CA VAL A 177 -0.02 21.58 7.09
C VAL A 177 -1.25 21.50 8.01
N ILE A 178 -1.06 21.28 9.31
CA ILE A 178 -2.16 21.21 10.27
C ILE A 178 -2.71 22.62 10.60
N PHE A 179 -1.84 23.56 10.95
CA PHE A 179 -2.23 24.91 11.40
C PHE A 179 -2.30 25.95 10.26
N GLY A 180 -1.65 25.66 9.14
CA GLY A 180 -1.45 26.62 8.06
C GLY A 180 -0.12 27.36 8.18
N SER A 181 0.25 28.03 7.11
CA SER A 181 1.41 28.93 7.05
C SER A 181 1.03 30.20 6.30
N GLN A 182 1.97 31.13 6.11
CA GLN A 182 1.67 32.40 5.45
C GLN A 182 1.08 32.18 4.04
N GLY A 183 -0.20 32.49 3.88
CA GLY A 183 -0.94 32.35 2.63
C GLY A 183 -1.48 30.94 2.33
N ILE A 184 -1.26 29.95 3.20
CA ILE A 184 -1.74 28.58 3.03
C ILE A 184 -2.66 28.21 4.19
N VAL A 185 -3.90 27.88 3.85
CA VAL A 185 -4.93 27.44 4.81
C VAL A 185 -4.59 26.03 5.27
N GLY A 186 -4.38 25.86 6.58
CA GLY A 186 -4.15 24.55 7.19
C GLY A 186 -5.43 23.74 7.38
N LEU A 187 -5.28 22.46 7.72
CA LEU A 187 -6.40 21.54 7.98
C LEU A 187 -7.46 22.13 8.93
N LEU A 188 -7.01 22.75 10.03
CA LEU A 188 -7.89 23.36 11.05
C LEU A 188 -8.80 24.46 10.50
N GLN A 189 -8.27 25.26 9.58
CA GLN A 189 -9.02 26.36 8.98
C GLN A 189 -9.87 25.87 7.80
N LYS A 190 -9.40 24.84 7.08
CA LYS A 190 -10.06 24.24 5.93
C LYS A 190 -11.36 23.53 6.32
N HIS A 191 -11.39 22.85 7.46
CA HIS A 191 -12.51 21.98 7.87
C HIS A 191 -13.06 22.30 9.25
N GLN A 192 -13.88 23.35 9.34
CA GLN A 192 -14.35 23.86 10.63
C GLN A 192 -15.58 23.12 11.21
N ASN A 193 -16.41 22.49 10.39
CA ASN A 193 -17.75 22.02 10.84
C ASN A 193 -18.24 20.67 10.28
N ARG A 194 -17.47 19.97 9.43
CA ARG A 194 -17.93 18.72 8.79
C ARG A 194 -16.77 17.77 8.54
N VAL A 195 -16.41 16.99 9.54
CA VAL A 195 -15.32 16.00 9.45
C VAL A 195 -15.86 14.63 9.84
N PRO A 196 -15.56 13.56 9.08
CA PRO A 196 -15.93 12.22 9.47
C PRO A 196 -15.22 11.83 10.78
N THR A 197 -15.98 11.35 11.76
CA THR A 197 -15.47 10.94 13.08
C THR A 197 -15.37 9.42 13.24
N HIS A 198 -15.48 8.68 12.14
CA HIS A 198 -15.30 7.23 12.16
C HIS A 198 -13.92 6.85 12.70
N LEU A 199 -13.82 5.67 13.32
CA LEU A 199 -12.58 5.10 13.85
C LEU A 199 -11.88 5.96 14.93
N GLN A 200 -12.56 6.95 15.53
CA GLN A 200 -11.89 7.87 16.44
C GLN A 200 -11.29 7.16 17.66
N ALA A 201 -12.04 6.28 18.32
CA ALA A 201 -11.55 5.57 19.49
C ALA A 201 -10.40 4.62 19.14
N GLU A 202 -10.57 3.88 18.04
CA GLU A 202 -9.63 2.91 17.51
C GLU A 202 -8.30 3.59 17.14
N LEU A 203 -8.36 4.72 16.43
CA LEU A 203 -7.17 5.49 16.05
C LEU A 203 -6.51 6.17 17.25
N GLU A 204 -7.28 6.67 18.23
CA GLU A 204 -6.69 7.21 19.46
C GLU A 204 -5.93 6.14 20.25
N GLU A 205 -6.50 4.94 20.40
CA GLU A 205 -5.82 3.81 21.04
C GLU A 205 -4.56 3.41 20.26
N ARG A 206 -4.64 3.30 18.93
CA ARG A 206 -3.49 2.91 18.10
C ARG A 206 -2.41 3.97 18.10
N PHE A 207 -2.79 5.24 18.08
CA PHE A 207 -1.85 6.34 18.13
C PHE A 207 -1.07 6.32 19.46
N LYS A 208 -1.69 5.99 20.60
CA LYS A 208 -0.99 5.88 21.90
C LYS A 208 0.09 4.79 21.91
N LEU A 209 -0.11 3.71 21.15
CA LEU A 209 0.85 2.61 21.01
C LEU A 209 2.07 2.99 20.17
N LEU A 210 2.00 4.10 19.41
CA LEU A 210 3.13 4.53 18.59
C LEU A 210 4.33 4.99 19.43
N PRO A 211 5.55 4.85 18.89
CA PRO A 211 6.77 5.30 19.55
C PRO A 211 6.72 6.78 19.91
N ALA A 212 7.27 7.13 21.07
CA ALA A 212 7.28 8.51 21.54
C ALA A 212 7.92 9.51 20.55
N PRO A 213 9.04 9.19 19.85
CA PRO A 213 9.62 10.09 18.85
C PRO A 213 8.66 10.39 17.70
N LEU A 214 7.92 9.37 17.22
CA LEU A 214 6.93 9.53 16.16
C LEU A 214 5.73 10.36 16.64
N ARG A 215 5.22 10.09 17.84
CA ARG A 215 4.13 10.88 18.41
C ARG A 215 4.50 12.36 18.60
N ALA A 216 5.77 12.63 18.94
CA ALA A 216 6.27 13.99 19.12
C ALA A 216 6.39 14.79 17.81
N LEU A 217 6.34 14.14 16.64
CA LEU A 217 6.30 14.85 15.35
C LEU A 217 4.99 15.62 15.18
N LEU A 218 3.88 15.08 15.70
CA LEU A 218 2.59 15.73 15.63
C LEU A 218 2.46 16.81 16.71
N PRO A 219 2.01 18.02 16.34
CA PRO A 219 1.61 19.00 17.34
C PRO A 219 0.34 18.56 18.08
N PRO A 220 0.08 19.11 19.27
CA PRO A 220 -1.18 18.88 19.96
C PRO A 220 -2.34 19.37 19.08
N VAL A 221 -3.24 18.45 18.71
CA VAL A 221 -4.45 18.76 17.95
C VAL A 221 -5.57 19.11 18.93
N PRO A 222 -5.96 20.40 19.06
CA PRO A 222 -6.89 20.84 20.09
C PRO A 222 -8.32 20.35 19.83
N GLN A 223 -8.68 20.14 18.57
CA GLN A 223 -10.01 19.73 18.16
C GLN A 223 -10.07 18.20 18.02
N HIS A 224 -10.75 17.54 18.96
CA HIS A 224 -10.87 16.07 18.98
C HIS A 224 -11.41 15.47 17.67
N TYR A 225 -12.33 16.17 17.01
CA TYR A 225 -12.95 15.70 15.77
C TYR A 225 -11.98 15.63 14.57
N LEU A 226 -10.83 16.31 14.62
CA LEU A 226 -9.81 16.25 13.57
C LEU A 226 -8.81 15.11 13.76
N ARG A 227 -8.75 14.53 14.95
CA ARG A 227 -7.77 13.48 15.28
C ARG A 227 -7.82 12.28 14.32
N PRO A 228 -8.99 11.76 13.89
CA PRO A 228 -9.01 10.67 12.92
C PRO A 228 -8.26 11.01 11.62
N LEU A 229 -8.44 12.23 11.10
CA LEU A 229 -7.77 12.69 9.87
C LEU A 229 -6.25 12.79 10.04
N VAL A 230 -5.79 13.25 11.22
CA VAL A 230 -4.35 13.42 11.49
C VAL A 230 -3.69 12.09 11.87
N TYR A 231 -4.37 11.23 12.62
CA TYR A 231 -3.79 10.00 13.17
C TYR A 231 -3.79 8.86 12.16
N LEU A 232 -4.81 8.74 11.31
CA LEU A 232 -4.87 7.68 10.29
C LEU A 232 -3.61 7.62 9.40
N PRO A 233 -3.16 8.70 8.73
CA PRO A 233 -1.97 8.63 7.89
C PRO A 233 -0.72 8.25 8.67
N VAL A 234 -0.58 8.68 9.92
CA VAL A 234 0.56 8.35 10.78
C VAL A 234 0.55 6.88 11.19
N VAL A 235 -0.61 6.37 11.60
CA VAL A 235 -0.80 4.97 12.00
C VAL A 235 -0.56 4.02 10.83
N LEU A 236 -1.13 4.31 9.65
CA LEU A 236 -0.93 3.51 8.45
C LEU A 236 0.52 3.55 7.97
N ALA A 237 1.14 4.74 7.95
CA ALA A 237 2.54 4.88 7.54
C ALA A 237 3.48 4.08 8.45
N PHE A 238 3.29 4.15 9.78
CA PHE A 238 4.08 3.38 10.72
C PHE A 238 3.89 1.88 10.54
N GLN A 239 2.63 1.40 10.46
CA GLN A 239 2.37 -0.03 10.26
C GLN A 239 2.88 -0.54 8.92
N SER A 240 2.90 0.29 7.87
CA SER A 240 3.48 -0.13 6.59
C SER A 240 4.97 -0.44 6.71
N VAL A 241 5.71 0.27 7.58
CA VAL A 241 7.15 0.02 7.81
C VAL A 241 7.35 -1.08 8.86
N HIS A 242 6.51 -1.11 9.89
CA HIS A 242 6.58 -2.03 11.03
C HIS A 242 5.27 -2.83 11.19
N PRO A 243 4.99 -3.78 10.28
CA PRO A 243 3.70 -4.49 10.24
C PRO A 243 3.40 -5.27 11.51
N ASP A 244 4.42 -5.83 12.16
CA ASP A 244 4.28 -6.63 13.38
C ASP A 244 4.10 -5.79 14.65
N ALA A 245 4.44 -4.50 14.60
CA ALA A 245 4.38 -3.62 15.77
C ALA A 245 2.95 -3.17 16.09
N LEU A 246 2.05 -3.16 15.10
CA LEU A 246 0.70 -2.63 15.26
C LEU A 246 -0.33 -3.38 14.40
N SER A 247 -1.20 -4.17 15.03
CA SER A 247 -2.20 -4.98 14.32
C SER A 247 -3.40 -4.17 13.82
N LEU A 248 -3.57 -3.89 12.53
CA LEU A 248 -4.72 -3.11 12.03
C LEU A 248 -5.96 -3.96 11.69
N ALA A 249 -6.16 -5.09 12.38
CA ALA A 249 -7.29 -5.99 12.10
C ALA A 249 -8.65 -5.34 12.35
N GLU A 250 -8.73 -4.45 13.33
CA GLU A 250 -9.96 -3.76 13.75
C GLU A 250 -10.27 -2.52 12.90
N LEU A 251 -9.32 -2.03 12.09
CA LEU A 251 -9.56 -0.92 11.19
C LEU A 251 -10.28 -1.42 9.94
N GLU A 252 -11.59 -1.24 9.93
CA GLU A 252 -12.43 -1.59 8.79
C GLU A 252 -12.01 -0.82 7.53
N PRO A 253 -11.95 -1.49 6.35
CA PRO A 253 -11.51 -0.85 5.11
C PRO A 253 -12.34 0.36 4.70
N TYR A 254 -13.68 0.25 4.78
CA TYR A 254 -14.59 1.29 4.30
C TYR A 254 -14.44 2.62 5.09
N PRO A 255 -14.48 2.63 6.44
CA PRO A 255 -14.22 3.84 7.21
C PRO A 255 -12.83 4.46 6.95
N CYS A 256 -11.80 3.64 6.73
CA CYS A 256 -10.48 4.14 6.33
C CYS A 256 -10.56 4.87 4.99
N SER A 257 -11.20 4.27 3.98
CA SER A 257 -11.39 4.89 2.67
C SER A 257 -12.19 6.19 2.74
N CYS A 258 -13.20 6.29 3.61
CA CYS A 258 -13.94 7.53 3.83
C CYS A 258 -13.07 8.65 4.42
N LEU A 259 -12.19 8.32 5.39
CA LEU A 259 -11.27 9.30 5.97
C LEU A 259 -10.19 9.74 4.97
N ILE A 260 -9.65 8.81 4.18
CA ILE A 260 -8.69 9.10 3.10
C ILE A 260 -9.34 10.01 2.06
N GLY A 261 -10.51 9.63 1.54
CA GLY A 261 -11.23 10.37 0.51
C GLY A 261 -11.77 11.73 0.95
N PHE A 262 -11.81 12.00 2.26
CA PHE A 262 -12.26 13.30 2.77
C PHE A 262 -11.27 14.43 2.45
N ASP A 263 -9.97 14.17 2.56
CA ASP A 263 -8.91 15.11 2.17
C ASP A 263 -7.66 14.33 1.71
N GLU A 264 -7.75 13.74 0.52
CA GLU A 264 -6.71 12.88 -0.05
C GLU A 264 -5.35 13.58 -0.06
N SER A 265 -5.32 14.85 -0.49
CA SER A 265 -4.09 15.66 -0.53
C SER A 265 -3.40 15.78 0.82
N PHE A 266 -4.17 15.98 1.90
CA PHE A 266 -3.64 16.06 3.25
C PHE A 266 -3.16 14.70 3.73
N PHE A 267 -3.98 13.67 3.53
CA PHE A 267 -3.67 12.30 3.92
C PHE A 267 -2.37 11.83 3.27
N GLU A 268 -2.25 11.95 1.94
CA GLU A 268 -1.10 11.54 1.15
C GLU A 268 0.17 12.25 1.60
N TYR A 269 0.11 13.56 1.79
CA TYR A 269 1.27 14.34 2.22
C TYR A 269 1.77 13.87 3.59
N LEU A 270 0.88 13.77 4.58
CA LEU A 270 1.25 13.36 5.94
C LEU A 270 1.69 11.90 5.99
N TYR A 271 1.03 11.01 5.24
CA TYR A 271 1.38 9.60 5.12
C TYR A 271 2.80 9.44 4.57
N ASN A 272 3.11 10.09 3.45
CA ASN A 272 4.41 9.93 2.79
C ASN A 272 5.57 10.48 3.61
N LEU A 273 5.39 11.65 4.23
CA LEU A 273 6.39 12.20 5.16
C LEU A 273 6.64 11.28 6.35
N THR A 274 5.57 10.71 6.91
CA THR A 274 5.66 9.82 8.06
C THR A 274 6.31 8.48 7.69
N GLN A 275 5.94 7.90 6.55
CA GLN A 275 6.51 6.63 6.09
C GLN A 275 8.02 6.79 5.83
N ALA A 276 8.41 7.90 5.19
CA ALA A 276 9.82 8.23 4.96
C ALA A 276 10.59 8.36 6.29
N TYR A 277 10.05 9.08 7.28
CA TYR A 277 10.67 9.19 8.61
C TYR A 277 10.83 7.83 9.29
N CYS A 278 9.77 7.03 9.35
CA CYS A 278 9.79 5.72 10.01
C CYS A 278 10.85 4.82 9.37
N TRP A 279 10.88 4.78 8.03
CA TRP A 279 11.84 3.96 7.29
C TRP A 279 13.29 4.44 7.47
N LEU A 280 13.56 5.75 7.37
CA LEU A 280 14.91 6.32 7.50
C LEU A 280 15.47 6.18 8.91
N THR A 281 14.65 6.41 9.93
CA THR A 281 15.08 6.37 11.33
C THR A 281 15.07 4.97 11.92
N ARG A 282 14.44 4.01 11.23
CA ARG A 282 14.20 2.65 11.72
C ARG A 282 13.59 2.64 13.12
N THR A 283 12.76 3.64 13.44
CA THR A 283 12.13 3.77 14.76
C THR A 283 11.12 2.62 14.90
N PRO A 284 11.40 1.61 15.75
CA PRO A 284 10.50 0.47 15.91
C PRO A 284 9.26 0.85 16.69
#